data_AF-A0A6H5ILV2-F1
#
_entry.id   AF-A0A6H5ILV2-F1
#
_cell.length_a   1.000
_cell.length_b   1.000
_cell.length_c   1.000
_cell.angle_alpha   90.00
_cell.angle_beta   90.00
_cell.angle_gamma   90.00
#
_symmetry.space_group_name_H-M   'P 1'
#
loop_
_entity.id
_entity.type
_entity.pdbx_description
1 polymer ?
#
loop_
_entity_poly.entity_id
_entity_poly.type
_entity_poly.pdbx_seq_one_letter_code
_entity_poly.pdbx_strand_id
1 'polypeptide(L)'
;MAWSRNQILISIRTVGKKIASSEVKPSDLTKASLKLTTQLRPLNAFINVTHQLAKTQSQESDSRQESKKLLGSLDGIPIAVKDNFCTAGQPTTCASLMLADFVPGYDATVYRKLREAGSILMGKTNLDQFAMGSGTVDSYYGPSKNLWGSELARNYILEDDSHKNEIENRPTLEEWFIAGGSSGGSAIAVSSGMCFAALGSDSGGSTRNPASYCGVVGLKPTYGLVSRHGLIPLVNSMDVPGILTRTVDDCLAVLNTIAGPDNMDSTTIKVPFKPIELSTSLDISGLKIGLPKEYKCPELSEEVESNWLEVSRLLEEAGAKVLPVSLPHTEYSIVCYSVLNKCEVASNMSRYDGLEYGLRADESSSLDALYAKSRSEGFNDVVRSRILAGNYFLLSENYENYFVKAMKVRSLIAQDFDKVWDSGVDLLLTPTTLTQAPKYKDFICADNQAQCSVQDFCTQPANMAGLPAISVPIKLSRSGMPLSLQLMAPMLCEERLLRVAKWIEDIVKFPRLVLK
;
A
#
# COMPACT_ATOMS: atom_id res chain seq x y z
N MET A 1 -7.99 33.75 -10.38
CA MET A 1 -6.53 33.54 -10.40
C MET A 1 -6.27 32.06 -10.67
N ALA A 2 -5.52 31.77 -11.73
CA ALA A 2 -5.15 30.44 -12.19
C ALA A 2 -4.13 29.81 -11.22
N TRP A 3 -4.60 29.43 -10.03
CA TRP A 3 -3.81 28.71 -9.04
C TRP A 3 -3.45 27.35 -9.64
N SER A 4 -2.17 27.16 -9.98
CA SER A 4 -1.78 26.19 -11.01
C SER A 4 -2.02 24.75 -10.56
N ARG A 5 -2.60 23.95 -11.48
CA ARG A 5 -2.82 22.51 -11.32
C ARG A 5 -1.54 21.73 -10.96
N ASN A 6 -0.37 22.33 -11.19
CA ASN A 6 0.94 21.73 -10.94
C ASN A 6 1.33 21.71 -9.46
N GLN A 7 0.68 22.49 -8.56
CA GLN A 7 1.08 22.54 -7.15
C GLN A 7 0.60 21.36 -6.30
N ILE A 8 -0.45 20.64 -6.70
CA ILE A 8 -0.88 19.40 -6.01
C ILE A 8 0.02 18.20 -6.33
N LEU A 9 0.94 18.38 -7.30
CA LEU A 9 1.84 17.35 -7.76
C LEU A 9 3.32 17.63 -7.40
N ILE A 10 3.59 18.50 -6.43
CA ILE A 10 4.94 18.67 -5.83
C ILE A 10 5.10 17.84 -4.56
N SER A 11 6.32 17.69 -4.03
CA SER A 11 6.55 16.93 -2.79
C SER A 11 5.94 17.61 -1.56
N ILE A 12 5.61 16.84 -0.52
CA ILE A 12 5.13 17.31 0.80
C ILE A 12 6.10 18.35 1.37
N ARG A 13 7.41 18.08 1.28
CA ARG A 13 8.44 19.04 1.74
C ARG A 13 8.32 20.39 1.03
N THR A 14 8.06 20.39 -0.28
CA THR A 14 7.97 21.62 -1.07
C THR A 14 6.68 22.37 -0.78
N VAL A 15 5.52 21.69 -0.80
CA VAL A 15 4.23 22.33 -0.51
C VAL A 15 4.17 22.81 0.94
N GLY A 16 4.74 22.07 1.90
CA GLY A 16 4.81 22.46 3.30
C GLY A 16 5.60 23.76 3.50
N LYS A 17 6.70 23.96 2.77
CA LYS A 17 7.43 25.25 2.75
C LYS A 17 6.57 26.39 2.20
N LYS A 18 5.80 26.14 1.14
CA LYS A 18 4.89 27.13 0.55
C LYS A 18 3.71 27.49 1.47
N ILE A 19 3.21 26.51 2.24
CA ILE A 19 2.23 26.75 3.30
C ILE A 19 2.89 27.59 4.41
N ALA A 20 4.08 27.24 4.87
CA ALA A 20 4.76 28.00 5.91
C ALA A 20 5.08 29.46 5.51
N SER A 21 5.33 29.72 4.23
CA SER A 21 5.57 31.07 3.69
C SER A 21 4.30 31.83 3.27
N SER A 22 3.11 31.25 3.48
CA SER A 22 1.82 31.78 3.02
C SER A 22 1.71 32.00 1.51
N GLU A 23 2.57 31.35 0.70
CA GLU A 23 2.41 31.29 -0.76
C GLU A 23 1.21 30.40 -1.12
N VAL A 24 0.91 29.41 -0.27
CA VAL A 24 -0.18 28.46 -0.45
C VAL A 24 -1.09 28.41 0.76
N LYS A 25 -2.41 28.59 0.58
CA LYS A 25 -3.39 28.30 1.63
C LYS A 25 -3.78 26.81 1.64
N PRO A 26 -3.76 26.13 2.81
CA PRO A 26 -4.27 24.76 2.96
C PRO A 26 -5.68 24.53 2.39
N SER A 27 -6.59 25.50 2.53
CA SER A 27 -7.96 25.38 1.98
C SER A 27 -8.00 25.42 0.45
N ASP A 28 -7.16 26.22 -0.21
CA ASP A 28 -7.06 26.25 -1.67
C ASP A 28 -6.49 24.93 -2.21
N LEU A 29 -5.47 24.40 -1.54
CA LEU A 29 -4.88 23.11 -1.84
C LEU A 29 -5.91 21.97 -1.70
N THR A 30 -6.64 21.96 -0.59
CA THR A 30 -7.71 20.97 -0.32
C THR A 30 -8.82 21.05 -1.35
N LYS A 31 -9.23 22.26 -1.74
CA LYS A 31 -10.26 22.48 -2.77
C LYS A 31 -9.80 21.96 -4.13
N ALA A 32 -8.52 22.14 -4.49
CA ALA A 32 -7.96 21.59 -5.72
C ALA A 32 -7.95 20.05 -5.71
N SER A 33 -7.53 19.44 -4.60
CA SER A 33 -7.57 17.97 -4.42
C SER A 33 -9.00 17.41 -4.46
N LEU A 34 -9.98 18.04 -3.80
CA LEU A 34 -11.40 17.63 -3.85
C LEU A 34 -12.02 17.79 -5.26
N LYS A 35 -11.52 18.74 -6.05
CA LYS A 35 -11.95 18.87 -7.44
C LYS A 35 -11.47 17.67 -8.27
N LEU A 36 -10.24 17.20 -8.05
CA LEU A 36 -9.73 16.01 -8.73
C LEU A 36 -10.50 14.74 -8.36
N THR A 37 -10.86 14.55 -7.08
CA THR A 37 -11.64 13.37 -6.66
C THR A 37 -12.96 13.28 -7.44
N THR A 38 -13.58 14.43 -7.74
CA THR A 38 -14.77 14.52 -8.58
C THR A 38 -14.46 14.21 -10.06
N GLN A 39 -13.43 14.82 -10.64
CA GLN A 39 -13.07 14.67 -12.05
C GLN A 39 -12.62 13.25 -12.42
N LEU A 40 -11.97 12.57 -11.48
CA LEU A 40 -11.37 11.26 -11.67
C LEU A 40 -12.16 10.16 -10.95
N ARG A 41 -13.41 10.44 -10.58
CA ARG A 41 -14.37 9.47 -10.04
C ARG A 41 -14.42 8.16 -10.84
N PRO A 42 -14.30 8.14 -12.20
CA PRO A 42 -14.31 6.88 -12.95
C PRO A 42 -13.16 5.91 -12.62
N LEU A 43 -12.08 6.35 -11.96
CA LEU A 43 -11.02 5.46 -11.47
C LEU A 43 -11.41 4.69 -10.20
N ASN A 44 -12.48 5.11 -9.53
CA ASN A 44 -13.01 4.51 -8.31
C ASN A 44 -11.96 4.38 -7.18
N ALA A 45 -11.21 5.45 -6.94
CA ALA A 45 -10.15 5.49 -5.92
C ALA A 45 -10.71 5.59 -4.49
N PHE A 46 -11.88 6.20 -4.30
CA PHE A 46 -12.51 6.45 -3.02
C PHE A 46 -13.86 5.75 -2.92
N ILE A 47 -14.13 5.11 -1.76
CA ILE A 47 -15.47 4.65 -1.36
C ILE A 47 -16.25 5.84 -0.82
N ASN A 48 -15.63 6.62 0.06
CA ASN A 48 -16.24 7.80 0.67
C ASN A 48 -15.29 8.99 0.62
N VAL A 49 -15.74 10.13 0.12
CA VAL A 49 -14.99 11.39 0.10
C VAL A 49 -15.50 12.30 1.21
N THR A 50 -14.63 12.75 2.10
CA THR A 50 -14.99 13.44 3.33
C THR A 50 -15.06 14.96 3.15
N HIS A 51 -15.86 15.43 2.18
CA HIS A 51 -15.92 16.83 1.74
C HIS A 51 -16.02 17.85 2.90
N GLN A 52 -16.95 17.64 3.83
CA GLN A 52 -17.18 18.59 4.93
C GLN A 52 -16.07 18.55 5.98
N LEU A 53 -15.57 17.36 6.31
CA LEU A 53 -14.44 17.20 7.23
C LEU A 53 -13.16 17.79 6.64
N ALA A 54 -12.85 17.49 5.38
CA ALA A 54 -11.71 18.03 4.67
C ALA A 54 -11.72 19.57 4.66
N LYS A 55 -12.89 20.16 4.37
CA LYS A 55 -13.07 21.61 4.41
C LYS A 55 -12.79 22.17 5.80
N THR A 56 -13.36 21.56 6.84
CA THR A 56 -13.20 22.00 8.23
C THR A 56 -11.74 21.94 8.66
N GLN A 57 -11.08 20.79 8.47
CA GLN A 57 -9.66 20.60 8.80
C GLN A 57 -8.75 21.57 8.02
N SER A 58 -9.10 21.89 6.77
CA SER A 58 -8.35 22.88 5.97
C SER A 58 -8.47 24.30 6.51
N GLN A 59 -9.65 24.69 7.04
CA GLN A 59 -9.87 26.00 7.65
C GLN A 59 -9.18 26.13 9.02
N GLU A 60 -9.11 25.03 9.78
CA GLU A 60 -8.31 24.98 11.00
C GLU A 60 -6.81 25.15 10.69
N SER A 61 -6.33 24.52 9.60
CA SER A 61 -4.94 24.70 9.15
C SER A 61 -4.68 26.11 8.64
N ASP A 62 -5.60 26.73 7.88
CA ASP A 62 -5.51 28.15 7.51
C ASP A 62 -5.39 29.04 8.76
N SER A 63 -6.19 28.78 9.81
CA SER A 63 -6.13 29.53 11.07
C SER A 63 -4.77 29.37 11.77
N ARG A 64 -4.20 28.16 11.74
CA ARG A 64 -2.85 27.89 12.25
C ARG A 64 -1.77 28.57 11.41
N GLN A 65 -1.91 28.60 10.08
CA GLN A 65 -1.02 29.34 9.18
C GLN A 65 -1.03 30.83 9.48
N GLU A 66 -2.22 31.45 9.54
CA GLU A 66 -2.40 32.90 9.78
C GLU A 66 -1.84 33.32 11.14
N SER A 67 -1.97 32.46 12.15
CA SER A 67 -1.41 32.67 13.50
C SER A 67 0.06 32.24 13.64
N LYS A 68 0.70 31.74 12.58
CA LYS A 68 2.08 31.20 12.57
C LYS A 68 2.31 30.07 13.60
N LYS A 69 1.32 29.20 13.75
CA LYS A 69 1.27 28.06 14.69
C LYS A 69 1.03 26.72 13.96
N LEU A 70 1.63 26.54 12.79
CA LEU A 70 1.59 25.26 12.07
C LEU A 70 2.22 24.15 12.92
N LEU A 71 1.63 22.95 12.84
CA LEU A 71 2.00 21.79 13.68
C LEU A 71 3.21 21.01 13.15
N GLY A 72 3.64 21.26 11.92
CA GLY A 72 4.78 20.59 11.30
C GLY A 72 4.66 20.52 9.78
N SER A 73 5.46 19.64 9.16
CA SER A 73 5.51 19.49 7.70
C SER A 73 4.25 18.86 7.08
N LEU A 74 3.40 18.24 7.90
CA LEU A 74 2.15 17.60 7.48
C LEU A 74 0.90 18.42 7.79
N ASP A 75 1.03 19.60 8.40
CA ASP A 75 -0.09 20.48 8.67
C ASP A 75 -0.62 21.08 7.37
N GLY A 76 -1.91 20.89 7.12
CA GLY A 76 -2.57 21.38 5.90
C GLY A 76 -2.37 20.49 4.68
N ILE A 77 -1.77 19.31 4.84
CA ILE A 77 -1.49 18.39 3.73
C ILE A 77 -2.67 17.42 3.52
N PRO A 78 -3.27 17.38 2.31
CA PRO A 78 -4.27 16.37 1.93
C PRO A 78 -3.72 14.94 1.94
N ILE A 79 -4.35 14.07 2.74
CA ILE A 79 -4.06 12.64 2.81
C ILE A 79 -5.31 11.79 2.55
N ALA A 80 -5.11 10.54 2.17
CA ALA A 80 -6.18 9.54 2.09
C ALA A 80 -5.92 8.35 3.01
N VAL A 81 -6.96 7.63 3.40
CA VAL A 81 -6.84 6.49 4.32
C VAL A 81 -7.60 5.31 3.74
N LYS A 82 -6.96 4.13 3.61
CA LYS A 82 -7.65 2.92 3.17
C LYS A 82 -8.85 2.59 4.06
N ASP A 83 -9.94 2.12 3.45
CA ASP A 83 -11.21 1.96 4.15
C ASP A 83 -11.30 0.74 5.10
N ASN A 84 -10.16 0.12 5.42
CA ASN A 84 -10.03 -0.82 6.53
C ASN A 84 -9.35 -0.22 7.77
N PHE A 85 -9.09 1.10 7.78
CA PHE A 85 -8.70 1.82 9.00
C PHE A 85 -9.90 2.57 9.56
N CYS A 86 -10.17 2.36 10.85
CA CYS A 86 -11.20 3.09 11.57
C CYS A 86 -10.87 4.58 11.63
N THR A 87 -11.89 5.41 11.42
CA THR A 87 -11.81 6.88 11.44
C THR A 87 -13.07 7.39 12.12
N ALA A 88 -12.93 8.02 13.29
CA ALA A 88 -14.05 8.35 14.14
C ALA A 88 -15.11 9.19 13.40
N GLY A 89 -16.36 8.74 13.41
CA GLY A 89 -17.48 9.45 12.78
C GLY A 89 -17.47 9.44 11.24
N GLN A 90 -16.57 8.70 10.60
CA GLN A 90 -16.58 8.47 9.15
C GLN A 90 -16.76 6.97 8.85
N PRO A 91 -17.58 6.59 7.84
CA PRO A 91 -17.78 5.19 7.48
C PRO A 91 -16.48 4.41 7.30
N THR A 92 -16.47 3.15 7.73
CA THR A 92 -15.35 2.20 7.53
C THR A 92 -15.93 0.87 7.09
N THR A 93 -15.90 0.60 5.78
CA THR A 93 -16.70 -0.49 5.19
C THR A 93 -15.88 -1.71 4.80
N CYS A 94 -14.55 -1.60 4.79
CA CYS A 94 -13.67 -2.63 4.25
C CYS A 94 -14.04 -3.08 2.82
N ALA A 95 -14.65 -2.18 2.02
CA ALA A 95 -15.22 -2.52 0.72
C ALA A 95 -16.22 -3.69 0.77
N SER A 96 -17.00 -3.78 1.85
CA SER A 96 -17.93 -4.89 2.09
C SER A 96 -19.32 -4.40 2.43
N LEU A 97 -20.33 -5.11 1.91
CA LEU A 97 -21.71 -4.96 2.36
C LEU A 97 -21.83 -5.22 3.87
N MET A 98 -21.04 -6.16 4.42
CA MET A 98 -21.02 -6.49 5.84
C MET A 98 -20.82 -5.28 6.76
N LEU A 99 -20.10 -4.25 6.30
CA LEU A 99 -19.79 -3.05 7.08
C LEU A 99 -20.24 -1.77 6.37
N ALA A 100 -21.18 -1.85 5.42
CA ALA A 100 -21.62 -0.69 4.63
C ALA A 100 -22.11 0.48 5.49
N ASP A 101 -22.76 0.18 6.63
CA ASP A 101 -23.29 1.18 7.56
C ASP A 101 -22.44 1.34 8.84
N PHE A 102 -21.25 0.73 8.90
CA PHE A 102 -20.39 0.81 10.09
C PHE A 102 -19.68 2.17 10.18
N VAL A 103 -19.97 2.90 11.25
CA VAL A 103 -19.30 4.17 11.61
C VAL A 103 -18.60 3.99 12.95
N PRO A 104 -17.26 3.82 12.98
CA PRO A 104 -16.53 3.63 14.23
C PRO A 104 -16.54 4.89 15.09
N GLY A 105 -16.57 4.70 16.42
CA GLY A 105 -16.44 5.77 17.42
C GLY A 105 -15.01 6.16 17.76
N TYR A 106 -14.01 5.61 17.07
CA TYR A 106 -12.58 5.81 17.38
C TYR A 106 -11.73 5.87 16.11
N ASP A 107 -10.56 6.52 16.24
CA ASP A 107 -9.54 6.59 15.20
C ASP A 107 -8.56 5.42 15.32
N ALA A 108 -8.16 4.84 14.19
CA ALA A 108 -6.94 4.05 14.11
C ALA A 108 -5.74 4.90 14.54
N THR A 109 -4.80 4.33 15.27
CA THR A 109 -3.67 5.10 15.86
C THR A 109 -2.86 5.82 14.80
N VAL A 110 -2.64 5.18 13.65
CA VAL A 110 -1.93 5.79 12.52
C VAL A 110 -2.63 7.02 11.96
N TYR A 111 -3.96 6.98 11.83
CA TYR A 111 -4.74 8.13 11.38
C TYR A 111 -4.78 9.22 12.44
N ARG A 112 -4.98 8.85 13.72
CA ARG A 112 -4.96 9.79 14.84
C ARG A 112 -3.67 10.60 14.87
N LYS A 113 -2.50 9.96 14.74
CA LYS A 113 -1.20 10.65 14.68
C LYS A 113 -1.09 11.63 13.50
N LEU A 114 -1.60 11.25 12.31
CA LEU A 114 -1.62 12.15 11.15
C LEU A 114 -2.58 13.34 11.33
N ARG A 115 -3.77 13.09 11.90
CA ARG A 115 -4.74 14.13 12.24
C ARG A 115 -4.19 15.11 13.28
N GLU A 116 -3.52 14.59 14.32
CA GLU A 116 -2.84 15.38 15.34
C GLU A 116 -1.65 16.19 14.76
N ALA A 117 -1.03 15.71 13.68
CA ALA A 117 -0.03 16.46 12.91
C ALA A 117 -0.62 17.50 11.94
N GLY A 118 -1.96 17.66 11.91
CA GLY A 118 -2.67 18.65 11.09
C GLY A 118 -2.97 18.22 9.66
N SER A 119 -2.80 16.95 9.31
CA SER A 119 -3.17 16.44 7.99
C SER A 119 -4.68 16.45 7.75
N ILE A 120 -5.07 16.65 6.50
CA ILE A 120 -6.47 16.80 6.08
C ILE A 120 -6.95 15.49 5.45
N LEU A 121 -7.98 14.87 6.02
CA LEU A 121 -8.56 13.64 5.49
C LEU A 121 -9.42 13.96 4.27
N MET A 122 -8.98 13.50 3.10
CA MET A 122 -9.70 13.62 1.83
C MET A 122 -10.80 12.58 1.68
N GLY A 123 -10.58 11.39 2.22
CA GLY A 123 -11.56 10.31 2.17
C GLY A 123 -11.01 8.94 2.47
N LYS A 124 -11.90 7.96 2.38
CA LYS A 124 -11.65 6.54 2.55
C LYS A 124 -11.45 5.87 1.19
N THR A 125 -10.27 5.30 0.96
CA THR A 125 -9.91 4.75 -0.36
C THR A 125 -10.40 3.33 -0.54
N ASN A 126 -10.75 2.98 -1.78
CA ASN A 126 -11.22 1.65 -2.17
C ASN A 126 -10.14 0.58 -2.01
N LEU A 127 -10.59 -0.67 -1.87
CA LEU A 127 -9.77 -1.85 -1.61
C LEU A 127 -10.49 -3.13 -2.06
N ASP A 128 -9.77 -4.24 -2.21
CA ASP A 128 -10.42 -5.56 -2.24
C ASP A 128 -11.14 -5.82 -0.91
N GLN A 129 -12.29 -6.50 -0.96
CA GLN A 129 -13.13 -6.74 0.22
C GLN A 129 -12.31 -7.35 1.38
N PHE A 130 -12.33 -6.69 2.55
CA PHE A 130 -11.52 -7.06 3.73
C PHE A 130 -10.02 -7.26 3.45
N ALA A 131 -9.49 -6.50 2.50
CA ALA A 131 -8.10 -6.57 2.03
C ALA A 131 -7.72 -7.91 1.34
N MET A 132 -8.70 -8.73 0.94
CA MET A 132 -8.50 -10.06 0.35
C MET A 132 -8.44 -10.05 -1.18
N GLY A 133 -7.31 -9.64 -1.74
CA GLY A 133 -7.08 -9.66 -3.19
C GLY A 133 -5.84 -8.88 -3.59
N SER A 134 -5.51 -8.95 -4.88
CA SER A 134 -4.31 -8.36 -5.46
C SER A 134 -4.60 -7.45 -6.66
N GLY A 135 -5.87 -7.03 -6.84
CA GLY A 135 -6.30 -6.24 -8.01
C GLY A 135 -7.20 -5.06 -7.71
N THR A 136 -7.77 -4.97 -6.50
CA THR A 136 -8.89 -4.06 -6.16
C THR A 136 -10.07 -4.26 -7.12
N VAL A 137 -10.37 -5.52 -7.41
CA VAL A 137 -11.49 -5.93 -8.29
C VAL A 137 -12.64 -6.56 -7.50
N ASP A 138 -12.35 -7.05 -6.29
CA ASP A 138 -13.31 -7.75 -5.43
C ASP A 138 -14.09 -6.79 -4.49
N SER A 139 -13.98 -5.49 -4.71
CA SER A 139 -14.68 -4.46 -3.91
C SER A 139 -16.19 -4.51 -4.14
N TYR A 140 -16.98 -4.44 -3.05
CA TYR A 140 -18.43 -4.25 -3.14
C TYR A 140 -18.82 -2.95 -3.86
N TYR A 141 -17.97 -1.92 -3.80
CA TYR A 141 -18.20 -0.62 -4.45
C TYR A 141 -17.69 -0.57 -5.90
N GLY A 142 -17.32 -1.72 -6.46
CA GLY A 142 -16.80 -1.86 -7.82
C GLY A 142 -15.28 -1.71 -7.92
N PRO A 143 -14.71 -2.10 -9.06
CA PRO A 143 -13.27 -2.18 -9.22
C PRO A 143 -12.60 -0.80 -9.32
N SER A 144 -11.34 -0.71 -8.86
CA SER A 144 -10.48 0.46 -9.08
C SER A 144 -9.65 0.33 -10.35
N LYS A 145 -9.55 1.41 -11.13
CA LYS A 145 -8.89 1.42 -12.44
C LYS A 145 -7.59 2.20 -12.40
N ASN A 146 -6.53 1.63 -12.96
CA ASN A 146 -5.22 2.27 -13.00
C ASN A 146 -5.21 3.51 -13.91
N LEU A 147 -4.67 4.63 -13.41
CA LEU A 147 -4.60 5.89 -14.15
C LEU A 147 -3.76 5.76 -15.43
N TRP A 148 -2.58 5.14 -15.36
CA TRP A 148 -1.60 5.07 -16.46
C TRP A 148 -2.16 4.44 -17.74
N GLY A 149 -3.04 3.46 -17.56
CA GLY A 149 -3.71 2.74 -18.65
C GLY A 149 -5.17 3.16 -18.83
N SER A 150 -5.54 4.40 -18.49
CA SER A 150 -6.90 4.92 -18.63
C SER A 150 -6.96 6.08 -19.62
N GLU A 151 -8.13 6.32 -20.22
CA GLU A 151 -8.37 7.52 -21.04
C GLU A 151 -8.14 8.83 -20.25
N LEU A 152 -8.34 8.79 -18.93
CA LEU A 152 -8.13 9.92 -18.04
C LEU A 152 -6.66 10.34 -17.95
N ALA A 153 -5.71 9.46 -18.33
CA ALA A 153 -4.30 9.81 -18.45
C ALA A 153 -4.06 10.95 -19.45
N ARG A 154 -4.95 11.15 -20.44
CA ARG A 154 -4.84 12.26 -21.40
C ARG A 154 -4.97 13.64 -20.78
N ASN A 155 -5.47 13.75 -19.55
CA ASN A 155 -5.49 14.98 -18.76
C ASN A 155 -4.13 15.28 -18.10
N TYR A 156 -3.14 14.40 -18.28
CA TYR A 156 -1.80 14.49 -17.72
C TYR A 156 -0.75 14.53 -18.83
N ILE A 157 0.39 15.12 -18.50
CA ILE A 157 1.66 15.03 -19.20
C ILE A 157 2.68 14.35 -18.29
N LEU A 158 3.79 13.92 -18.86
CA LEU A 158 4.95 13.51 -18.08
C LEU A 158 5.75 14.74 -17.69
N GLU A 159 6.28 14.75 -16.47
CA GLU A 159 7.14 15.82 -15.94
C GLU A 159 8.38 16.05 -16.82
N ASP A 160 8.85 15.01 -17.54
CA ASP A 160 9.94 15.10 -18.49
C ASP A 160 9.43 15.32 -19.93
N ASP A 161 9.99 16.36 -20.58
CA ASP A 161 9.71 16.78 -21.95
C ASP A 161 10.04 15.70 -22.99
N SER A 162 10.96 14.78 -22.66
CA SER A 162 11.41 13.69 -23.54
C SER A 162 10.28 12.69 -23.90
N HIS A 163 9.24 12.58 -23.07
CA HIS A 163 8.16 11.60 -23.23
C HIS A 163 6.77 12.25 -23.46
N LYS A 164 6.69 13.55 -23.74
CA LYS A 164 5.42 14.28 -23.96
C LYS A 164 4.48 13.62 -24.97
N ASN A 165 5.03 13.01 -26.03
CA ASN A 165 4.27 12.37 -27.10
C ASN A 165 3.76 10.95 -26.75
N GLU A 166 4.21 10.34 -25.65
CA GLU A 166 3.88 8.94 -25.31
C GLU A 166 2.53 8.76 -24.63
N ILE A 167 1.96 9.80 -24.01
CA ILE A 167 0.60 9.76 -23.43
C ILE A 167 -0.45 10.19 -24.46
N GLU A 168 -0.13 11.21 -25.28
CA GLU A 168 -1.08 11.78 -26.24
C GLU A 168 -1.38 10.86 -27.42
N ASN A 169 -0.41 10.04 -27.84
CA ASN A 169 -0.56 9.08 -28.93
C ASN A 169 -1.04 7.69 -28.49
N ARG A 170 -1.44 7.50 -27.22
CA ARG A 170 -1.98 6.20 -26.79
C ARG A 170 -3.34 5.98 -27.44
N PRO A 171 -3.54 4.85 -28.15
CA PRO A 171 -4.85 4.52 -28.70
C PRO A 171 -5.88 4.54 -27.57
N THR A 172 -7.12 4.91 -27.91
CA THR A 172 -8.25 4.80 -26.98
C THR A 172 -8.28 3.37 -26.50
N LEU A 173 -7.98 3.16 -25.22
CA LEU A 173 -7.91 1.82 -24.67
C LEU A 173 -9.34 1.32 -24.50
N GLU A 174 -9.76 0.37 -25.35
CA GLU A 174 -11.01 -0.38 -25.13
C GLU A 174 -10.98 -1.15 -23.79
N GLU A 175 -9.78 -1.34 -23.21
CA GLU A 175 -9.50 -2.19 -22.04
C GLU A 175 -8.63 -1.46 -21.00
N TRP A 176 -9.00 -1.53 -19.73
CA TRP A 176 -8.27 -0.89 -18.62
C TRP A 176 -7.44 -1.89 -17.80
N PHE A 177 -6.49 -1.36 -17.03
CA PHE A 177 -5.53 -2.14 -16.24
C PHE A 177 -5.86 -2.11 -14.74
N ILE A 178 -5.60 -3.20 -14.05
CA ILE A 178 -5.80 -3.25 -12.59
C ILE A 178 -4.83 -2.29 -11.88
N ALA A 179 -5.26 -1.78 -10.73
CA ALA A 179 -4.45 -0.89 -9.90
C ALA A 179 -3.50 -1.63 -8.95
N GLY A 180 -3.56 -2.97 -8.95
CA GLY A 180 -3.01 -3.81 -7.90
C GLY A 180 -3.91 -3.83 -6.66
N GLY A 181 -3.53 -4.60 -5.66
CA GLY A 181 -4.38 -4.79 -4.50
C GLY A 181 -3.66 -5.33 -3.28
N SER A 182 -4.26 -5.19 -2.09
CA SER A 182 -5.61 -4.66 -1.89
C SER A 182 -5.69 -3.14 -1.67
N SER A 183 -4.59 -2.39 -1.69
CA SER A 183 -4.61 -0.91 -1.50
C SER A 183 -4.62 -0.12 -2.82
N GLY A 184 -5.30 -0.61 -3.87
CA GLY A 184 -5.29 0.01 -5.20
C GLY A 184 -5.90 1.41 -5.21
N GLY A 185 -6.99 1.65 -4.45
CA GLY A 185 -7.58 2.98 -4.32
C GLY A 185 -6.60 3.99 -3.71
N SER A 186 -5.81 3.57 -2.71
CA SER A 186 -4.76 4.40 -2.09
C SER A 186 -3.67 4.77 -3.09
N ALA A 187 -3.23 3.80 -3.91
CA ALA A 187 -2.19 4.02 -4.91
C ALA A 187 -2.66 4.97 -6.03
N ILE A 188 -3.91 4.83 -6.50
CA ILE A 188 -4.50 5.75 -7.47
C ILE A 188 -4.65 7.16 -6.90
N ALA A 189 -5.14 7.29 -5.66
CA ALA A 189 -5.35 8.60 -5.04
C ALA A 189 -4.03 9.39 -4.94
N VAL A 190 -2.91 8.70 -4.71
CA VAL A 190 -1.57 9.29 -4.69
C VAL A 190 -1.06 9.56 -6.11
N SER A 191 -1.13 8.58 -7.01
CA SER A 191 -0.58 8.72 -8.38
C SER A 191 -1.26 9.81 -9.21
N SER A 192 -2.54 10.08 -8.93
CA SER A 192 -3.34 11.11 -9.58
C SER A 192 -3.28 12.50 -8.94
N GLY A 193 -2.63 12.65 -7.77
CA GLY A 193 -2.60 13.92 -7.04
C GLY A 193 -3.91 14.28 -6.32
N MET A 194 -4.86 13.34 -6.18
CA MET A 194 -6.03 13.54 -5.30
C MET A 194 -5.61 13.72 -3.84
N CYS A 195 -4.45 13.20 -3.45
CA CYS A 195 -3.80 13.42 -2.17
C CYS A 195 -2.27 13.32 -2.30
N PHE A 196 -1.53 13.78 -1.29
CA PHE A 196 -0.07 13.73 -1.28
C PHE A 196 0.48 12.41 -0.72
N ALA A 197 -0.26 11.81 0.21
CA ALA A 197 0.05 10.54 0.83
C ALA A 197 -1.23 9.76 1.12
N ALA A 198 -1.11 8.44 1.13
CA ALA A 198 -2.19 7.58 1.58
C ALA A 198 -1.70 6.49 2.53
N LEU A 199 -2.52 6.15 3.52
CA LEU A 199 -2.34 4.92 4.29
C LEU A 199 -2.90 3.74 3.49
N GLY A 200 -2.09 2.69 3.38
CA GLY A 200 -2.48 1.37 2.90
C GLY A 200 -2.34 0.32 4.01
N SER A 201 -2.63 -0.93 3.70
CA SER A 201 -2.27 -2.06 4.56
C SER A 201 -1.54 -3.12 3.73
N ASP A 202 -0.58 -3.82 4.31
CA ASP A 202 0.24 -4.81 3.62
C ASP A 202 0.33 -6.09 4.46
N SER A 203 -0.34 -7.14 3.98
CA SER A 203 -0.36 -8.47 4.62
C SER A 203 0.44 -9.50 3.82
N GLY A 204 0.55 -9.31 2.50
CA GLY A 204 1.34 -10.14 1.59
C GLY A 204 1.94 -9.35 0.41
N GLY A 205 1.93 -8.02 0.45
CA GLY A 205 2.23 -7.16 -0.70
C GLY A 205 1.24 -6.05 -0.94
N SER A 206 0.16 -5.99 -0.16
CA SER A 206 -1.01 -5.16 -0.45
C SER A 206 -0.78 -3.64 -0.45
N THR A 207 0.42 -3.17 -0.09
CA THR A 207 0.87 -1.79 -0.31
C THR A 207 1.89 -1.70 -1.45
N ARG A 208 2.85 -2.63 -1.50
CA ARG A 208 3.95 -2.63 -2.49
C ARG A 208 3.49 -3.00 -3.91
N ASN A 209 2.62 -3.99 -4.05
CA ASN A 209 2.03 -4.41 -5.33
C ASN A 209 1.27 -3.24 -6.01
N PRO A 210 0.27 -2.59 -5.37
CA PRO A 210 -0.42 -1.47 -5.99
C PRO A 210 0.48 -0.24 -6.18
N ALA A 211 1.46 -0.04 -5.30
CA ALA A 211 2.47 1.00 -5.51
C ALA A 211 3.29 0.78 -6.79
N SER A 212 3.71 -0.48 -7.04
CA SER A 212 4.41 -0.88 -8.27
C SER A 212 3.58 -0.54 -9.50
N TYR A 213 2.33 -1.01 -9.55
CA TYR A 213 1.46 -0.85 -10.71
C TYR A 213 0.99 0.57 -10.96
N CYS A 214 0.87 1.39 -9.91
CA CYS A 214 0.46 2.79 -10.06
C CYS A 214 1.63 3.76 -10.19
N GLY A 215 2.88 3.28 -10.17
CA GLY A 215 4.08 4.11 -10.32
C GLY A 215 4.26 5.08 -9.15
N VAL A 216 4.07 4.60 -7.92
CA VAL A 216 4.26 5.37 -6.68
C VAL A 216 5.18 4.60 -5.72
N VAL A 217 5.73 5.30 -4.74
CA VAL A 217 6.51 4.69 -3.66
C VAL A 217 5.54 4.00 -2.68
N GLY A 218 5.85 2.75 -2.31
CA GLY A 218 5.06 1.98 -1.36
C GLY A 218 5.93 1.33 -0.30
N LEU A 219 5.82 1.76 0.96
CA LEU A 219 6.57 1.22 2.08
C LEU A 219 5.68 0.32 2.94
N LYS A 220 6.16 -0.89 3.20
CA LYS A 220 5.78 -1.72 4.33
C LYS A 220 6.87 -1.64 5.40
N PRO A 221 6.64 -0.98 6.55
CA PRO A 221 7.60 -0.96 7.66
C PRO A 221 7.84 -2.34 8.29
N THR A 222 8.79 -2.41 9.23
CA THR A 222 8.98 -3.59 10.10
C THR A 222 7.67 -3.91 10.82
N TYR A 223 7.34 -5.20 10.92
CA TYR A 223 6.18 -5.62 11.71
C TYR A 223 6.34 -5.15 13.17
N GLY A 224 5.35 -4.41 13.67
CA GLY A 224 5.38 -3.82 15.01
C GLY A 224 6.03 -2.44 15.11
N LEU A 225 6.61 -1.87 14.03
CA LEU A 225 7.10 -0.49 14.05
C LEU A 225 5.96 0.55 14.06
N VAL A 226 4.84 0.21 13.44
CA VAL A 226 3.64 1.06 13.32
C VAL A 226 2.45 0.30 13.88
N SER A 227 1.64 0.98 14.70
CA SER A 227 0.49 0.39 15.38
C SER A 227 -0.60 -0.10 14.44
N ARG A 228 -1.13 -1.29 14.71
CA ARG A 228 -2.29 -1.90 14.06
C ARG A 228 -3.60 -1.58 14.78
N HIS A 229 -3.57 -0.81 15.88
CA HIS A 229 -4.80 -0.43 16.57
C HIS A 229 -5.72 0.38 15.63
N GLY A 230 -6.94 -0.13 15.44
CA GLY A 230 -7.95 0.38 14.52
C GLY A 230 -7.73 0.07 13.04
N LEU A 231 -6.72 -0.73 12.68
CA LEU A 231 -6.70 -1.45 11.42
C LEU A 231 -7.57 -2.71 11.56
N ILE A 232 -8.60 -2.83 10.75
CA ILE A 232 -9.43 -4.04 10.68
C ILE A 232 -8.56 -5.17 10.10
N PRO A 233 -8.32 -6.25 10.86
CA PRO A 233 -7.27 -7.20 10.54
C PRO A 233 -7.67 -8.17 9.41
N LEU A 234 -6.67 -8.53 8.61
CA LEU A 234 -6.69 -9.68 7.71
C LEU A 234 -5.91 -10.83 8.35
N VAL A 235 -4.61 -10.64 8.59
CA VAL A 235 -3.71 -11.60 9.26
C VAL A 235 -2.93 -10.89 10.36
N ASN A 236 -3.30 -11.07 11.63
CA ASN A 236 -2.69 -10.33 12.74
C ASN A 236 -1.18 -10.52 12.83
N SER A 237 -0.67 -11.70 12.47
CA SER A 237 0.76 -11.99 12.51
C SER A 237 1.56 -11.43 11.33
N MET A 238 0.92 -10.77 10.36
CA MET A 238 1.56 -10.27 9.12
C MET A 238 1.07 -8.90 8.65
N ASP A 239 -0.06 -8.41 9.15
CA ASP A 239 -0.61 -7.10 8.80
C ASP A 239 0.31 -5.98 9.25
N VAL A 240 0.65 -5.09 8.33
CA VAL A 240 1.40 -3.87 8.64
C VAL A 240 0.69 -2.68 7.98
N PRO A 241 0.43 -1.58 8.70
CA PRO A 241 0.05 -0.31 8.07
C PRO A 241 1.13 0.14 7.09
N GLY A 242 0.75 0.29 5.83
CA GLY A 242 1.63 0.71 4.75
C GLY A 242 1.47 2.18 4.41
N ILE A 243 2.47 2.73 3.73
CA ILE A 243 2.53 4.13 3.30
C ILE A 243 2.67 4.16 1.78
N LEU A 244 1.84 4.96 1.11
CA LEU A 244 1.95 5.25 -0.31
C LEU A 244 2.17 6.75 -0.53
N THR A 245 3.20 7.10 -1.30
CA THR A 245 3.57 8.50 -1.63
C THR A 245 4.19 8.57 -3.02
N ARG A 246 4.35 9.77 -3.59
CA ARG A 246 5.03 9.93 -4.89
C ARG A 246 6.54 10.01 -4.79
N THR A 247 7.06 10.29 -3.59
CA THR A 247 8.50 10.38 -3.34
C THR A 247 8.92 9.64 -2.08
N VAL A 248 10.19 9.24 -2.00
CA VAL A 248 10.77 8.61 -0.80
C VAL A 248 10.83 9.60 0.38
N ASP A 249 11.10 10.87 0.12
CA ASP A 249 11.06 11.95 1.13
C ASP A 249 9.66 12.09 1.76
N ASP A 250 8.61 12.03 0.95
CA ASP A 250 7.23 12.11 1.43
C ASP A 250 6.87 10.87 2.26
N CYS A 251 7.35 9.69 1.84
CA CYS A 251 7.17 8.44 2.58
C CYS A 251 7.80 8.54 3.98
N LEU A 252 9.03 9.08 4.04
CA LEU A 252 9.76 9.31 5.28
C LEU A 252 9.02 10.28 6.21
N ALA A 253 8.45 11.37 5.67
CA ALA A 253 7.68 12.34 6.48
C ALA A 253 6.46 11.68 7.15
N VAL A 254 5.76 10.80 6.44
CA VAL A 254 4.63 10.03 6.98
C VAL A 254 5.12 9.01 8.01
N LEU A 255 6.18 8.25 7.70
CA LEU A 255 6.74 7.25 8.62
C LEU A 255 7.15 7.89 9.93
N ASN A 256 7.89 9.01 9.88
CA ASN A 256 8.33 9.74 11.06
C ASN A 256 7.18 10.23 11.94
N THR A 257 6.00 10.43 11.36
CA THR A 257 4.81 10.86 12.09
C THR A 257 4.08 9.69 12.76
N ILE A 258 4.00 8.53 12.10
CA ILE A 258 3.15 7.42 12.55
C ILE A 258 3.89 6.33 13.34
N ALA A 259 5.21 6.19 13.16
CA ALA A 259 6.02 5.15 13.78
C ALA A 259 6.14 5.29 15.30
N GLY A 260 6.50 4.19 15.95
CA GLY A 260 6.74 4.10 17.39
C GLY A 260 5.65 3.38 18.17
N PRO A 261 5.92 3.11 19.46
CA PRO A 261 5.08 2.27 20.30
C PRO A 261 3.66 2.83 20.47
N ASP A 262 2.72 1.92 20.71
CA ASP A 262 1.34 2.23 21.05
C ASP A 262 0.87 1.30 22.17
N ASN A 263 0.28 1.86 23.21
CA ASN A 263 -0.25 1.09 24.34
C ASN A 263 -1.55 0.36 23.98
N MET A 264 -2.25 0.79 22.92
CA MET A 264 -3.44 0.12 22.40
C MET A 264 -3.12 -1.08 21.50
N ASP A 265 -1.84 -1.31 21.20
CA ASP A 265 -1.37 -2.43 20.39
C ASP A 265 -0.21 -3.15 21.09
N SER A 266 -0.49 -4.32 21.64
CA SER A 266 0.49 -5.17 22.33
C SER A 266 1.62 -5.64 21.43
N THR A 267 1.44 -5.65 20.10
CA THR A 267 2.42 -6.11 19.13
C THR A 267 3.40 -5.03 18.67
N THR A 268 3.18 -3.78 19.08
CA THR A 268 4.16 -2.72 18.80
C THR A 268 5.47 -2.96 19.54
N ILE A 269 6.58 -2.73 18.83
CA ILE A 269 7.92 -2.77 19.40
C ILE A 269 8.02 -1.66 20.45
N LYS A 270 8.42 -2.03 21.67
CA LYS A 270 8.40 -1.13 22.84
C LYS A 270 9.59 -0.17 22.92
N VAL A 271 10.46 -0.18 21.92
CA VAL A 271 11.57 0.76 21.79
C VAL A 271 11.04 2.09 21.23
N PRO A 272 11.33 3.23 21.86
CA PRO A 272 10.97 4.53 21.30
C PRO A 272 11.53 4.72 19.89
N PHE A 273 10.67 5.13 18.97
CA PHE A 273 11.10 5.42 17.61
C PHE A 273 11.84 6.76 17.56
N LYS A 274 13.03 6.75 16.97
CA LYS A 274 13.78 7.97 16.65
C LYS A 274 13.45 8.37 15.21
N PRO A 275 12.96 9.59 14.97
CA PRO A 275 12.75 10.08 13.62
C PRO A 275 14.00 9.92 12.76
N ILE A 276 13.80 9.40 11.56
CA ILE A 276 14.84 9.15 10.57
C ILE A 276 15.12 10.45 9.81
N GLU A 277 16.40 10.75 9.60
CA GLU A 277 16.85 11.87 8.76
C GLU A 277 17.77 11.34 7.68
N LEU A 278 17.47 11.66 6.42
CA LEU A 278 18.33 11.31 5.29
C LEU A 278 19.21 12.51 4.92
N SER A 279 20.50 12.25 4.71
CA SER A 279 21.45 13.25 4.21
C SER A 279 21.13 13.62 2.76
N THR A 280 21.51 14.83 2.35
CA THR A 280 21.38 15.29 0.95
C THR A 280 22.39 14.62 0.02
N SER A 281 23.55 14.21 0.53
CA SER A 281 24.50 13.35 -0.16
C SER A 281 24.34 11.93 0.36
N LEU A 282 23.95 11.01 -0.52
CA LEU A 282 23.70 9.61 -0.20
C LEU A 282 24.89 8.79 -0.68
N ASP A 283 25.74 8.37 0.25
CA ASP A 283 26.81 7.42 -0.02
C ASP A 283 26.28 6.00 0.20
N ILE A 284 26.33 5.19 -0.86
CA ILE A 284 25.98 3.78 -0.86
C ILE A 284 27.20 2.87 -1.11
N SER A 285 28.40 3.46 -1.17
CA SER A 285 29.63 2.72 -1.44
C SER A 285 29.90 1.69 -0.33
N GLY A 286 30.37 0.52 -0.73
CA GLY A 286 30.67 -0.58 0.18
C GLY A 286 29.47 -1.37 0.69
N LEU A 287 28.23 -0.91 0.50
CA LEU A 287 27.03 -1.68 0.87
C LEU A 287 26.96 -2.98 0.08
N LYS A 288 26.58 -4.07 0.74
CA LYS A 288 26.38 -5.37 0.10
C LYS A 288 24.91 -5.59 -0.22
N ILE A 289 24.56 -5.68 -1.50
CA ILE A 289 23.18 -5.82 -1.97
C ILE A 289 23.00 -7.20 -2.58
N GLY A 290 22.16 -8.02 -1.96
CA GLY A 290 21.87 -9.37 -2.42
C GLY A 290 20.82 -9.41 -3.52
N LEU A 291 21.03 -10.26 -4.53
CA LEU A 291 20.06 -10.62 -5.56
C LEU A 291 19.63 -12.09 -5.36
N PRO A 292 18.43 -12.35 -4.79
CA PRO A 292 17.96 -13.71 -4.57
C PRO A 292 17.69 -14.42 -5.90
N LYS A 293 18.38 -15.54 -6.15
CA LYS A 293 18.24 -16.28 -7.43
C LYS A 293 16.83 -16.83 -7.65
N GLU A 294 16.09 -17.14 -6.58
CA GLU A 294 14.75 -17.74 -6.61
C GLU A 294 13.68 -16.79 -7.19
N TYR A 295 13.98 -15.49 -7.30
CA TYR A 295 13.08 -14.52 -7.92
C TYR A 295 13.14 -14.53 -9.45
N LYS A 296 14.12 -15.22 -10.05
CA LYS A 296 14.14 -15.54 -11.48
C LYS A 296 13.25 -16.75 -11.77
N CYS A 297 11.94 -16.55 -11.66
CA CYS A 297 10.94 -17.60 -11.93
C CYS A 297 10.45 -17.54 -13.39
N PRO A 298 9.80 -18.62 -13.89
CA PRO A 298 9.32 -18.69 -15.28
C PRO A 298 8.35 -17.57 -15.68
N GLU A 299 7.58 -17.04 -14.72
CA GLU A 299 6.58 -16.00 -14.92
C GLU A 299 7.17 -14.58 -14.93
N LEU A 300 8.45 -14.41 -14.58
CA LEU A 300 9.13 -13.12 -14.61
C LEU A 300 9.25 -12.62 -16.05
N SER A 301 8.72 -11.43 -16.34
CA SER A 301 8.83 -10.88 -17.69
C SER A 301 10.24 -10.38 -17.99
N GLU A 302 10.63 -10.47 -19.26
CA GLU A 302 11.92 -9.98 -19.76
C GLU A 302 12.14 -8.49 -19.41
N GLU A 303 11.09 -7.66 -19.48
CA GLU A 303 11.19 -6.23 -19.15
C GLU A 303 11.48 -6.00 -17.66
N VAL A 304 10.89 -6.80 -16.77
CA VAL A 304 11.16 -6.70 -15.32
C VAL A 304 12.54 -7.24 -15.00
N GLU A 305 12.97 -8.36 -15.60
CA GLU A 305 14.33 -8.87 -15.41
C GLU A 305 15.38 -7.87 -15.92
N SER A 306 15.18 -7.31 -17.11
CA SER A 306 16.05 -6.27 -17.68
C SER A 306 16.14 -5.05 -16.77
N ASN A 307 15.00 -4.59 -16.23
CA ASN A 307 14.94 -3.49 -15.27
C ASN A 307 15.70 -3.81 -13.98
N TRP A 308 15.58 -5.04 -13.47
CA TRP A 308 16.27 -5.49 -12.27
C TRP A 308 17.80 -5.51 -12.45
N LEU A 309 18.27 -6.01 -13.59
CA LEU A 309 19.70 -6.04 -13.94
C LEU A 309 20.28 -4.64 -14.25
N GLU A 310 19.45 -3.74 -14.75
CA GLU A 310 19.87 -2.35 -14.97
C GLU A 310 20.15 -1.63 -13.65
N VAL A 311 19.21 -1.68 -12.70
CA VAL A 311 19.38 -1.05 -11.39
C VAL A 311 20.49 -1.72 -10.59
N SER A 312 20.68 -3.04 -10.72
CA SER A 312 21.81 -3.72 -10.08
C SER A 312 23.15 -3.17 -10.57
N ARG A 313 23.32 -2.93 -11.89
CA ARG A 313 24.54 -2.32 -12.44
C ARG A 313 24.75 -0.90 -11.96
N LEU A 314 23.69 -0.09 -11.90
CA LEU A 314 23.78 1.28 -11.37
C LEU A 314 24.29 1.31 -9.92
N LEU A 315 23.83 0.36 -9.10
CA LEU A 315 24.31 0.21 -7.71
C LEU A 315 25.79 -0.19 -7.66
N GLU A 316 26.24 -1.11 -8.53
CA GLU A 316 27.66 -1.49 -8.64
C GLU A 316 28.54 -0.31 -9.08
N GLU A 317 28.11 0.44 -10.11
CA GLU A 317 28.80 1.63 -10.62
C GLU A 317 28.94 2.72 -9.54
N ALA A 318 27.97 2.80 -8.63
CA ALA A 318 27.98 3.70 -7.48
C ALA A 318 28.84 3.19 -6.30
N GLY A 319 29.49 2.03 -6.45
CA GLY A 319 30.42 1.48 -5.47
C GLY A 319 29.81 0.50 -4.47
N ALA A 320 28.53 0.12 -4.61
CA ALA A 320 27.97 -1.00 -3.86
C ALA A 320 28.53 -2.33 -4.38
N LYS A 321 28.49 -3.37 -3.55
CA LYS A 321 28.81 -4.74 -3.92
C LYS A 321 27.51 -5.50 -4.16
N VAL A 322 27.20 -5.80 -5.41
CA VAL A 322 26.04 -6.62 -5.74
C VAL A 322 26.46 -8.08 -5.84
N LEU A 323 25.72 -8.98 -5.20
CA LEU A 323 26.06 -10.39 -5.16
C LEU A 323 24.83 -11.29 -5.24
N PRO A 324 24.91 -12.46 -5.89
CA PRO A 324 23.84 -13.43 -5.85
C PRO A 324 23.70 -14.01 -4.44
N VAL A 325 22.46 -14.20 -3.99
CA VAL A 325 22.12 -14.87 -2.73
C VAL A 325 21.03 -15.92 -2.96
N SER A 326 20.72 -16.71 -1.94
CA SER A 326 19.73 -17.79 -2.02
C SER A 326 18.73 -17.69 -0.88
N LEU A 327 17.46 -17.68 -1.23
CA LEU A 327 16.29 -17.79 -0.35
C LEU A 327 15.48 -19.03 -0.77
N PRO A 328 15.96 -20.25 -0.50
CA PRO A 328 15.44 -21.49 -1.10
C PRO A 328 13.97 -21.77 -0.79
N HIS A 329 13.41 -21.21 0.29
CA HIS A 329 12.00 -21.41 0.65
C HIS A 329 11.07 -20.33 0.09
N THR A 330 11.54 -19.42 -0.76
CA THR A 330 10.73 -18.35 -1.37
C THR A 330 9.47 -18.88 -2.03
N GLU A 331 9.57 -19.93 -2.85
CA GLU A 331 8.41 -20.50 -3.56
C GLU A 331 7.30 -21.00 -2.62
N TYR A 332 7.65 -21.40 -1.40
CA TYR A 332 6.68 -21.90 -0.42
C TYR A 332 5.92 -20.76 0.27
N SER A 333 6.31 -19.50 0.08
CA SER A 333 5.64 -18.37 0.73
C SER A 333 4.17 -18.30 0.36
N ILE A 334 3.83 -18.55 -0.92
CA ILE A 334 2.44 -18.52 -1.43
C ILE A 334 1.56 -19.53 -0.69
N VAL A 335 1.98 -20.79 -0.62
CA VAL A 335 1.19 -21.85 0.00
C VAL A 335 1.14 -21.69 1.53
N CYS A 336 2.29 -21.35 2.14
CA CYS A 336 2.37 -21.05 3.56
C CYS A 336 1.44 -19.89 3.95
N TYR A 337 1.46 -18.79 3.18
CA TYR A 337 0.60 -17.62 3.38
C TYR A 337 -0.86 -18.01 3.26
N SER A 338 -1.21 -18.77 2.22
CA SER A 338 -2.59 -19.21 2.00
C SER A 338 -3.17 -19.91 3.23
N VAL A 339 -2.43 -20.86 3.83
CA VAL A 339 -2.89 -21.59 5.02
C VAL A 339 -3.01 -20.66 6.24
N LEU A 340 -1.96 -19.90 6.56
CA LEU A 340 -1.96 -19.03 7.74
C LEU A 340 -3.01 -17.91 7.63
N ASN A 341 -3.13 -17.30 6.45
CA ASN A 341 -4.15 -16.30 6.14
C ASN A 341 -5.54 -16.86 6.38
N LYS A 342 -5.87 -18.02 5.80
CA LYS A 342 -7.20 -18.63 5.93
C LYS A 342 -7.53 -18.97 7.38
N CYS A 343 -6.57 -19.52 8.14
CA CYS A 343 -6.76 -19.80 9.57
C CYS A 343 -7.07 -18.53 10.37
N GLU A 344 -6.27 -17.48 10.21
CA GLU A 344 -6.50 -16.22 10.92
C GLU A 344 -7.79 -15.52 10.45
N VAL A 345 -8.13 -15.59 9.16
CA VAL A 345 -9.39 -15.06 8.61
C VAL A 345 -10.60 -15.74 9.24
N ALA A 346 -10.60 -17.07 9.36
CA ALA A 346 -11.70 -17.80 9.98
C ALA A 346 -11.97 -17.30 11.41
N SER A 347 -10.91 -17.04 12.18
CA SER A 347 -11.01 -16.46 13.53
C SER A 347 -11.40 -14.98 13.50
N ASN A 348 -10.69 -14.14 12.75
CA ASN A 348 -10.86 -12.68 12.74
C ASN A 348 -12.25 -12.26 12.26
N MET A 349 -12.78 -12.96 11.26
CA MET A 349 -14.08 -12.65 10.66
C MET A 349 -15.27 -13.19 11.47
N SER A 350 -15.05 -13.97 12.54
CA SER A 350 -16.13 -14.51 13.37
C SER A 350 -16.97 -13.43 14.05
N ARG A 351 -16.38 -12.26 14.33
CA ARG A 351 -17.01 -11.09 14.98
C ARG A 351 -18.09 -10.38 14.14
N TYR A 352 -18.20 -10.72 12.86
CA TYR A 352 -19.17 -10.09 11.96
C TYR A 352 -20.39 -11.00 11.86
N ASP A 353 -21.37 -10.70 12.70
CA ASP A 353 -22.51 -11.56 12.96
C ASP A 353 -23.87 -10.82 12.90
N GLY A 354 -23.84 -9.48 12.75
CA GLY A 354 -25.01 -8.62 12.66
C GLY A 354 -25.67 -8.31 14.01
N LEU A 355 -25.03 -8.59 15.13
CA LEU A 355 -25.58 -8.30 16.47
C LEU A 355 -25.17 -6.91 16.98
N GLU A 356 -23.88 -6.66 17.13
CA GLU A 356 -23.38 -5.40 17.70
C GLU A 356 -23.27 -4.28 16.65
N TYR A 357 -22.90 -4.64 15.42
CA TYR A 357 -22.68 -3.71 14.31
C TYR A 357 -22.67 -4.45 12.97
N GLY A 358 -22.73 -3.67 11.87
CA GLY A 358 -22.67 -4.20 10.51
C GLY A 358 -24.02 -4.72 10.01
N LEU A 359 -23.96 -5.49 8.92
CA LEU A 359 -25.15 -6.05 8.27
C LEU A 359 -25.85 -7.06 9.19
N ARG A 360 -27.14 -6.84 9.40
CA ARG A 360 -28.05 -7.80 10.03
C ARG A 360 -29.11 -8.22 9.03
N ALA A 361 -29.16 -9.50 8.70
CA ALA A 361 -30.17 -10.02 7.79
C ALA A 361 -31.58 -9.98 8.41
N ASP A 362 -32.58 -9.87 7.55
CA ASP A 362 -33.99 -10.05 7.94
C ASP A 362 -34.28 -11.56 8.12
N GLU A 363 -33.90 -12.08 9.29
CA GLU A 363 -34.08 -13.47 9.68
C GLU A 363 -34.36 -13.56 11.18
N SER A 364 -35.42 -14.28 11.54
CA SER A 364 -35.94 -14.33 12.91
C SER A 364 -36.28 -15.74 13.38
N SER A 365 -36.08 -16.77 12.55
CA SER A 365 -36.40 -18.15 12.90
C SER A 365 -35.52 -18.72 14.02
N SER A 366 -34.22 -18.39 14.00
CA SER A 366 -33.26 -18.77 15.03
C SER A 366 -32.01 -17.89 14.97
N LEU A 367 -31.22 -17.90 16.05
CA LEU A 367 -29.95 -17.19 16.10
C LEU A 367 -28.95 -17.75 15.06
N ASP A 368 -28.90 -19.08 14.92
CA ASP A 368 -28.03 -19.75 13.94
C ASP A 368 -28.38 -19.34 12.50
N ALA A 369 -29.67 -19.28 12.17
CA ALA A 369 -30.13 -18.82 10.86
C ALA A 369 -29.78 -17.35 10.62
N LEU A 370 -29.93 -16.48 11.64
CA LEU A 370 -29.56 -15.07 11.55
C LEU A 370 -28.06 -14.90 11.26
N TYR A 371 -27.20 -15.63 11.99
CA TYR A 371 -25.75 -15.59 11.76
C TYR A 371 -25.40 -16.08 10.36
N ALA A 372 -25.94 -17.23 9.96
CA ALA A 372 -25.67 -17.82 8.65
C ALA A 372 -26.10 -16.88 7.52
N LYS A 373 -27.30 -16.29 7.61
CA LYS A 373 -27.85 -15.41 6.58
C LYS A 373 -27.09 -14.08 6.52
N SER A 374 -26.84 -13.41 7.66
CA SER A 374 -26.10 -12.14 7.70
C SER A 374 -24.70 -12.28 7.09
N ARG A 375 -24.00 -13.36 7.43
CA ARG A 375 -22.65 -13.64 6.89
C ARG A 375 -22.68 -14.04 5.42
N SER A 376 -23.69 -14.80 5.01
CA SER A 376 -23.85 -15.19 3.60
C SER A 376 -24.19 -13.98 2.72
N GLU A 377 -25.00 -13.06 3.20
CA GLU A 377 -25.36 -11.84 2.45
C GLU A 377 -24.22 -10.83 2.44
N GLY A 378 -23.51 -10.63 3.56
CA GLY A 378 -22.51 -9.56 3.69
C GLY A 378 -21.14 -9.84 3.07
N PHE A 379 -20.74 -11.12 2.98
CA PHE A 379 -19.42 -11.52 2.45
C PHE A 379 -19.51 -12.06 1.02
N ASN A 380 -18.52 -11.74 0.19
CA ASN A 380 -18.38 -12.32 -1.15
C ASN A 380 -17.77 -13.74 -1.11
N ASP A 381 -17.67 -14.38 -2.27
CA ASP A 381 -17.12 -15.74 -2.38
C ASP A 381 -15.66 -15.87 -1.93
N VAL A 382 -14.83 -14.85 -2.14
CA VAL A 382 -13.43 -14.85 -1.71
C VAL A 382 -13.34 -14.94 -0.20
N VAL A 383 -14.08 -14.09 0.52
CA VAL A 383 -14.10 -14.07 1.99
C VAL A 383 -14.70 -15.36 2.54
N ARG A 384 -15.85 -15.81 2.01
CA ARG A 384 -16.51 -17.05 2.45
C ARG A 384 -15.62 -18.28 2.24
N SER A 385 -14.97 -18.39 1.09
CA SER A 385 -14.07 -19.51 0.77
C SER A 385 -12.86 -19.56 1.72
N ARG A 386 -12.30 -18.40 2.09
CA ARG A 386 -11.20 -18.34 3.05
C ARG A 386 -11.64 -18.72 4.46
N ILE A 387 -12.83 -18.30 4.90
CA ILE A 387 -13.42 -18.71 6.19
C ILE A 387 -13.63 -20.23 6.22
N LEU A 388 -14.24 -20.80 5.17
CA LEU A 388 -14.49 -22.24 5.08
C LEU A 388 -13.20 -23.05 5.16
N ALA A 389 -12.20 -22.70 4.34
CA ALA A 389 -10.91 -23.38 4.33
C ALA A 389 -10.14 -23.21 5.64
N GLY A 390 -10.21 -22.03 6.26
CA GLY A 390 -9.60 -21.78 7.56
C GLY A 390 -10.17 -22.64 8.66
N ASN A 391 -11.50 -22.75 8.74
CA ASN A 391 -12.16 -23.67 9.68
C ASN A 391 -11.74 -25.12 9.44
N TYR A 392 -11.63 -25.56 8.19
CA TYR A 392 -11.14 -26.89 7.85
C TYR A 392 -9.71 -27.14 8.35
N PHE A 393 -8.79 -26.20 8.13
CA PHE A 393 -7.40 -26.32 8.60
C PHE A 393 -7.28 -26.31 10.13
N LEU A 394 -8.23 -25.70 10.82
CA LEU A 394 -8.25 -25.57 12.28
C LEU A 394 -9.01 -26.71 12.99
N LEU A 395 -9.62 -27.65 12.26
CA LEU A 395 -10.16 -28.86 12.86
C LEU A 395 -9.06 -29.63 13.60
N SER A 396 -9.38 -30.25 14.74
CA SER A 396 -8.39 -30.95 15.58
C SER A 396 -7.59 -32.01 14.82
N GLU A 397 -8.22 -32.72 13.88
CA GLU A 397 -7.58 -33.73 13.02
C GLU A 397 -6.63 -33.13 11.96
N ASN A 398 -6.84 -31.86 11.59
CA ASN A 398 -6.11 -31.18 10.51
C ASN A 398 -5.05 -30.19 11.04
N TYR A 399 -5.19 -29.72 12.27
CA TYR A 399 -4.39 -28.62 12.84
C TYR A 399 -2.88 -28.83 12.70
N GLU A 400 -2.39 -30.04 13.04
CA GLU A 400 -0.98 -30.39 12.93
C GLU A 400 -0.49 -30.44 11.47
N ASN A 401 -1.34 -30.94 10.57
CA ASN A 401 -1.02 -31.16 9.16
C ASN A 401 -0.99 -29.85 8.35
N TYR A 402 -1.78 -28.86 8.73
CA TYR A 402 -1.91 -27.58 8.02
C TYR A 402 -1.30 -26.43 8.80
N PHE A 403 -1.90 -26.01 9.92
CA PHE A 403 -1.50 -24.80 10.62
C PHE A 403 -0.09 -24.91 11.20
N VAL A 404 0.20 -25.98 11.96
CA VAL A 404 1.53 -26.19 12.57
C VAL A 404 2.59 -26.39 11.48
N LYS A 405 2.25 -27.13 10.40
CA LYS A 405 3.17 -27.30 9.26
C LYS A 405 3.47 -25.97 8.58
N ALA A 406 2.47 -25.12 8.34
CA ALA A 406 2.66 -23.81 7.75
C ALA A 406 3.51 -22.89 8.64
N MET A 407 3.33 -22.93 9.97
CA MET A 407 4.18 -22.20 10.91
C MET A 407 5.65 -22.66 10.87
N LYS A 408 5.90 -23.96 10.72
CA LYS A 408 7.26 -24.51 10.50
C LYS A 408 7.86 -24.02 9.18
N VAL A 409 7.09 -24.00 8.09
CA VAL A 409 7.54 -23.46 6.80
C VAL A 409 7.83 -21.96 6.88
N ARG A 410 6.96 -21.18 7.54
CA ARG A 410 7.21 -19.75 7.81
C ARG A 410 8.53 -19.53 8.54
N SER A 411 8.86 -20.41 9.49
CA SER A 411 10.13 -20.35 10.21
C SER A 411 11.32 -20.61 9.29
N LEU A 412 11.22 -21.55 8.34
CA LEU A 412 12.26 -21.78 7.33
C LEU A 412 12.43 -20.58 6.39
N ILE A 413 11.33 -19.94 5.97
CA ILE A 413 11.37 -18.72 5.16
C ILE A 413 12.09 -17.60 5.93
N ALA A 414 11.78 -17.39 7.20
CA ALA A 414 12.46 -16.40 8.02
C ALA A 414 13.97 -16.71 8.17
N GLN A 415 14.32 -17.97 8.42
CA GLN A 415 15.72 -18.41 8.56
C GLN A 415 16.55 -18.20 7.28
N ASP A 416 15.93 -18.23 6.10
CA ASP A 416 16.63 -17.92 4.86
C ASP A 416 17.10 -16.46 4.84
N PHE A 417 16.25 -15.52 5.28
CA PHE A 417 16.64 -14.13 5.43
C PHE A 417 17.73 -13.97 6.49
N ASP A 418 17.59 -14.61 7.66
CA ASP A 418 18.59 -14.55 8.72
C ASP A 418 19.98 -14.99 8.21
N LYS A 419 20.07 -16.10 7.47
CA LYS A 419 21.33 -16.56 6.85
C LYS A 419 21.91 -15.54 5.88
N VAL A 420 21.07 -14.87 5.10
CA VAL A 420 21.53 -13.82 4.17
C VAL A 420 22.10 -12.63 4.95
N TRP A 421 21.40 -12.18 6.00
CA TRP A 421 21.88 -11.08 6.84
C TRP A 421 23.18 -11.45 7.58
N ASP A 422 23.27 -12.68 8.11
CA ASP A 422 24.45 -13.21 8.79
C ASP A 422 25.69 -13.32 7.87
N SER A 423 25.48 -13.49 6.56
CA SER A 423 26.57 -13.41 5.56
C SER A 423 27.12 -11.99 5.35
N GLY A 424 26.51 -11.01 6.01
CA GLY A 424 26.85 -9.60 5.96
C GLY A 424 26.22 -8.86 4.78
N VAL A 425 25.15 -9.36 4.19
CA VAL A 425 24.36 -8.62 3.19
C VAL A 425 23.53 -7.55 3.91
N ASP A 426 23.54 -6.33 3.37
CA ASP A 426 22.91 -5.18 3.99
C ASP A 426 21.45 -4.99 3.58
N LEU A 427 21.14 -5.26 2.31
CA LEU A 427 19.80 -5.20 1.72
C LEU A 427 19.65 -6.24 0.63
N LEU A 428 18.40 -6.55 0.28
CA LEU A 428 18.05 -7.29 -0.93
C LEU A 428 17.42 -6.36 -1.96
N LEU A 429 17.78 -6.53 -3.22
CA LEU A 429 17.09 -5.93 -4.36
C LEU A 429 16.34 -7.04 -5.12
N THR A 430 15.03 -6.89 -5.26
CA THR A 430 14.16 -7.85 -5.96
C THR A 430 13.20 -7.12 -6.91
N PRO A 431 12.58 -7.80 -7.88
CA PRO A 431 11.35 -7.31 -8.48
C PRO A 431 10.28 -7.04 -7.42
N THR A 432 9.42 -6.04 -7.63
CA THR A 432 8.19 -5.90 -6.81
C THR A 432 7.08 -6.78 -7.34
N THR A 433 6.93 -6.86 -8.67
CA THR A 433 5.91 -7.63 -9.38
C THR A 433 6.56 -8.36 -10.55
N LEU A 434 6.00 -9.50 -10.96
CA LEU A 434 6.57 -10.33 -12.03
C LEU A 434 6.40 -9.72 -13.43
N THR A 435 5.39 -8.86 -13.58
CA THR A 435 5.07 -8.15 -14.83
C THR A 435 4.75 -6.69 -14.52
N GLN A 436 4.49 -5.91 -15.57
CA GLN A 436 3.69 -4.69 -15.45
C GLN A 436 2.26 -5.01 -14.98
N ALA A 437 1.47 -3.99 -14.67
CA ALA A 437 0.06 -4.16 -14.34
C ALA A 437 -0.68 -5.01 -15.40
N PRO A 438 -1.38 -6.08 -15.01
CA PRO A 438 -2.22 -6.85 -15.91
C PRO A 438 -3.43 -6.06 -16.41
N LYS A 439 -3.91 -6.40 -17.60
CA LYS A 439 -5.22 -5.95 -18.08
C LYS A 439 -6.30 -6.60 -17.23
N TYR A 440 -7.38 -5.86 -16.96
CA TYR A 440 -8.50 -6.37 -16.15
C TYR A 440 -9.08 -7.67 -16.72
N LYS A 441 -9.33 -7.72 -18.04
CA LYS A 441 -9.94 -8.89 -18.68
C LYS A 441 -9.13 -10.17 -18.48
N ASP A 442 -7.80 -10.08 -18.51
CA ASP A 442 -6.90 -11.23 -18.40
C ASP A 442 -6.76 -11.61 -16.93
N PHE A 443 -6.78 -10.61 -16.04
CA PHE A 443 -6.72 -10.80 -14.60
C PHE A 443 -7.91 -11.61 -14.06
N ILE A 444 -9.13 -11.29 -14.50
CA ILE A 444 -10.36 -11.96 -14.02
C ILE A 444 -10.58 -13.37 -14.61
N CYS A 445 -9.72 -13.83 -15.53
CA CYS A 445 -9.80 -15.20 -16.05
C CYS A 445 -9.34 -16.25 -15.02
N ALA A 446 -8.60 -15.84 -13.99
CA ALA A 446 -8.15 -16.71 -12.90
C ALA A 446 -8.94 -16.43 -11.62
N ASP A 447 -9.03 -17.42 -10.73
CA ASP A 447 -9.59 -17.19 -9.40
C ASP A 447 -8.67 -16.35 -8.50
N ASN A 448 -9.19 -15.86 -7.37
CA ASN A 448 -8.45 -15.00 -6.44
C ASN A 448 -7.16 -15.65 -5.91
N GLN A 449 -7.13 -16.97 -5.72
CA GLN A 449 -5.95 -17.67 -5.20
C GLN A 449 -4.85 -17.75 -6.26
N ALA A 450 -5.19 -18.08 -7.51
CA ALA A 450 -4.28 -18.12 -8.65
C ALA A 450 -3.77 -16.72 -9.02
N GLN A 451 -4.61 -15.69 -8.91
CA GLN A 451 -4.17 -14.31 -9.03
C GLN A 451 -3.10 -13.99 -7.99
N CYS A 452 -3.39 -14.21 -6.69
CA CYS A 452 -2.44 -13.90 -5.61
C CYS A 452 -1.13 -14.68 -5.73
N SER A 453 -1.13 -15.93 -6.22
CA SER A 453 0.10 -16.71 -6.38
C SER A 453 1.10 -16.09 -7.36
N VAL A 454 0.62 -15.33 -8.34
CA VAL A 454 1.47 -14.61 -9.29
C VAL A 454 1.75 -13.20 -8.78
N GLN A 455 0.71 -12.47 -8.36
CA GLN A 455 0.82 -11.05 -8.04
C GLN A 455 1.62 -10.76 -6.76
N ASP A 456 1.61 -11.68 -5.81
CA ASP A 456 2.24 -11.51 -4.50
C ASP A 456 3.54 -12.31 -4.32
N PHE A 457 3.98 -13.04 -5.36
CA PHE A 457 5.14 -13.93 -5.32
C PHE A 457 6.39 -13.22 -4.77
N CYS A 458 6.68 -12.03 -5.28
CA CYS A 458 7.85 -11.27 -4.89
C CYS A 458 7.70 -10.56 -3.53
N THR A 459 6.47 -10.37 -3.04
CA THR A 459 6.19 -9.50 -1.89
C THR A 459 5.92 -10.24 -0.59
N GLN A 460 5.27 -11.41 -0.64
CA GLN A 460 4.89 -12.20 0.54
C GLN A 460 6.05 -12.61 1.46
N PRO A 461 7.25 -12.99 0.94
CA PRO A 461 8.36 -13.39 1.79
C PRO A 461 8.73 -12.34 2.86
N ALA A 462 8.63 -11.04 2.54
CA ALA A 462 8.90 -9.97 3.51
C ALA A 462 7.88 -9.92 4.66
N ASN A 463 6.60 -10.21 4.42
CA ASN A 463 5.58 -10.28 5.47
C ASN A 463 5.80 -11.49 6.37
N MET A 464 6.12 -12.64 5.76
CA MET A 464 6.42 -13.88 6.47
C MET A 464 7.53 -13.70 7.51
N ALA A 465 8.58 -12.99 7.12
CA ALA A 465 9.74 -12.69 7.95
C ALA A 465 9.63 -11.38 8.76
N GLY A 466 8.53 -10.63 8.66
CA GLY A 466 8.32 -9.38 9.40
C GLY A 466 9.19 -8.19 8.98
N LEU A 467 9.87 -8.29 7.83
CA LEU A 467 10.91 -7.36 7.37
C LEU A 467 10.37 -6.07 6.75
N PRO A 468 11.02 -4.91 6.91
CA PRO A 468 10.66 -3.72 6.15
C PRO A 468 11.00 -3.90 4.66
N ALA A 469 10.09 -3.47 3.80
CA ALA A 469 10.24 -3.53 2.34
C ALA A 469 9.60 -2.32 1.65
N ILE A 470 10.27 -1.79 0.63
CA ILE A 470 9.81 -0.61 -0.13
C ILE A 470 9.82 -0.90 -1.63
N SER A 471 8.73 -0.57 -2.32
CA SER A 471 8.66 -0.52 -3.78
C SER A 471 8.98 0.88 -4.27
N VAL A 472 9.87 0.99 -5.26
CA VAL A 472 10.30 2.24 -5.89
C VAL A 472 10.08 2.15 -7.40
N PRO A 473 9.32 3.08 -8.01
CA PRO A 473 9.17 3.17 -9.46
C PRO A 473 10.50 3.44 -10.14
N ILE A 474 10.79 2.70 -11.21
CA ILE A 474 12.07 2.80 -11.94
C ILE A 474 11.87 3.42 -13.31
N LYS A 475 11.05 2.81 -14.16
CA LYS A 475 10.80 3.27 -15.53
C LYS A 475 9.43 2.80 -16.04
N LEU A 476 9.07 3.22 -17.25
CA LEU A 476 7.89 2.72 -17.96
C LEU A 476 8.27 1.49 -18.81
N SER A 477 7.33 0.56 -18.92
CA SER A 477 7.40 -0.56 -19.86
C SER A 477 7.20 -0.09 -21.30
N ARG A 478 7.41 -0.99 -22.27
CA ARG A 478 7.11 -0.76 -23.69
C ARG A 478 5.65 -0.37 -23.93
N SER A 479 4.72 -0.81 -23.07
CA SER A 479 3.31 -0.43 -23.15
C SER A 479 2.98 0.83 -22.31
N GLY A 480 3.99 1.52 -21.78
CA GLY A 480 3.83 2.74 -21.02
C GLY A 480 3.24 2.56 -19.62
N MET A 481 3.37 1.36 -19.04
CA MET A 481 2.93 1.06 -17.67
C MET A 481 4.13 1.10 -16.71
N PRO A 482 3.94 1.51 -15.44
CA PRO A 482 5.05 1.54 -14.48
C PRO A 482 5.69 0.17 -14.24
N LEU A 483 7.02 0.16 -14.14
CA LEU A 483 7.84 -0.94 -13.66
C LEU A 483 8.61 -0.47 -12.41
N SER A 484 8.53 -1.27 -11.35
CA SER A 484 9.14 -0.95 -10.06
C SER A 484 10.01 -2.09 -9.54
N LEU A 485 10.96 -1.75 -8.68
CA LEU A 485 11.75 -2.72 -7.92
C LEU A 485 11.52 -2.53 -6.43
N GLN A 486 11.83 -3.59 -5.70
CA GLN A 486 11.67 -3.69 -4.27
C GLN A 486 13.03 -3.78 -3.60
N LEU A 487 13.18 -3.04 -2.50
CA LEU A 487 14.25 -3.26 -1.54
C LEU A 487 13.67 -3.91 -0.28
N MET A 488 14.42 -4.84 0.31
CA MET A 488 14.16 -5.36 1.66
C MET A 488 15.40 -5.14 2.53
N ALA A 489 15.18 -4.88 3.82
CA ALA A 489 16.26 -4.75 4.79
C ALA A 489 15.98 -5.62 6.03
N PRO A 490 16.98 -5.85 6.89
CA PRO A 490 16.74 -6.41 8.21
C PRO A 490 15.71 -5.59 9.01
N MET A 491 15.08 -6.22 10.01
CA MET A 491 14.15 -5.53 10.90
C MET A 491 14.79 -4.29 11.52
N LEU A 492 14.01 -3.22 11.65
CA LEU A 492 14.42 -1.93 12.24
C LEU A 492 15.53 -1.19 11.47
N CYS A 493 15.79 -1.57 10.21
CA CYS A 493 16.76 -0.90 9.33
C CYS A 493 16.10 0.03 8.31
N GLU A 494 14.94 0.63 8.62
CA GLU A 494 14.20 1.54 7.73
C GLU A 494 15.06 2.72 7.26
N GLU A 495 15.95 3.26 8.10
CA GLU A 495 16.84 4.35 7.70
C GLU A 495 17.71 3.95 6.51
N ARG A 496 18.35 2.77 6.59
CA ARG A 496 19.19 2.24 5.52
C ARG A 496 18.36 1.92 4.28
N LEU A 497 17.19 1.30 4.48
CA LEU A 497 16.25 0.99 3.41
C LEU A 497 15.85 2.24 2.63
N LEU A 498 15.43 3.29 3.35
CA LEU A 498 15.00 4.56 2.76
C LEU A 498 16.17 5.33 2.13
N ARG A 499 17.38 5.23 2.69
CA ARG A 499 18.59 5.82 2.10
C ARG A 499 18.88 5.26 0.71
N VAL A 500 18.88 3.94 0.56
CA VAL A 500 19.13 3.30 -0.75
C VAL A 500 17.94 3.52 -1.69
N ALA A 501 16.70 3.45 -1.20
CA ALA A 501 15.52 3.77 -2.00
C ALA A 501 15.55 5.20 -2.55
N LYS A 502 15.98 6.17 -1.72
CA LYS A 502 16.11 7.57 -2.13
C LYS A 502 17.22 7.73 -3.17
N TRP A 503 18.34 7.05 -2.99
CA TRP A 503 19.42 7.05 -3.97
C TRP A 503 18.94 6.51 -5.32
N ILE A 504 18.20 5.39 -5.34
CA ILE A 504 17.62 4.84 -6.57
C ILE A 504 16.66 5.85 -7.21
N GLU A 505 15.76 6.44 -6.42
CA GLU A 505 14.82 7.47 -6.90
C GLU A 505 15.52 8.64 -7.62
N ASP A 506 16.63 9.13 -7.05
CA ASP A 506 17.37 10.28 -7.58
C ASP A 506 18.12 9.97 -8.89
N ILE A 507 18.54 8.72 -9.07
CA ILE A 507 19.26 8.27 -10.25
C ILE A 507 18.30 7.93 -11.40
N VAL A 508 17.25 7.15 -11.11
CA VAL A 508 16.36 6.62 -12.17
C VAL A 508 15.36 7.65 -12.67
N LYS A 509 15.02 8.66 -11.85
CA LYS A 509 14.15 9.79 -12.20
C LYS A 509 12.88 9.35 -12.94
N PHE A 510 12.18 8.38 -12.35
CA PHE A 510 10.93 7.84 -12.91
C PHE A 510 9.99 8.96 -13.37
N PRO A 511 9.46 8.91 -14.61
CA PRO A 511 8.60 9.97 -15.13
C PRO A 511 7.29 10.00 -14.36
N ARG A 512 6.93 11.17 -13.82
CA ARG A 512 5.70 11.35 -13.03
C ARG A 512 4.60 12.01 -13.85
N LEU A 513 3.36 11.65 -13.57
CA LEU A 513 2.19 12.30 -14.14
C LEU A 513 2.01 13.70 -13.52
N VAL A 514 1.88 14.71 -14.37
CA VAL A 514 1.59 16.11 -14.04
C VAL A 514 0.35 16.55 -14.80
N LEU A 515 -0.54 17.33 -14.17
CA LEU A 515 -1.77 17.78 -14.84
C LEU A 515 -1.49 18.77 -15.96
N LYS A 516 -2.26 18.67 -17.04
CA LYS A 516 -2.30 19.65 -18.15
C LYS A 516 -2.90 20.99 -17.76
#